data_AF-A0A9D0GYL9-F1
#
_entry.id   AF-A0A9D0GYL9-F1
#
_cell.length_a   1.000
_cell.length_b   1.000
_cell.length_c   1.000
_cell.angle_alpha   90.00
_cell.angle_beta   90.00
_cell.angle_gamma   90.00
#
_symmetry.space_group_name_H-M   'P 1'
#
loop_
_entity.id
_entity.type
_entity.pdbx_description
1 polymer ?
#
loop_
_entity_poly.entity_id
_entity_poly.type
_entity_poly.pdbx_seq_one_letter_code
_entity_poly.pdbx_strand_id
1 'polypeptide(L)'
;MIDFMEKGFLWLLVPVILLGIYAYRSKVKNRFEFWIAYIVVFLIIISLGKPVFKTGEKTIYKKDTEIVILLDHSLSMEVSDLKPTRLIFALRKVKKLLKKLEDEKVGLIIFAEKPEVIFYPF
;
A
#
# COMPACT_ATOMS: atom_id res chain seq x y z
N MET A 1 16.20 -6.43 -0.74
CA MET A 1 16.45 -7.77 -1.33
C MET A 1 16.02 -7.72 -2.79
N ILE A 2 16.78 -8.24 -3.74
CA ILE A 2 16.32 -8.30 -5.15
C ILE A 2 15.23 -9.38 -5.23
N ASP A 3 14.05 -9.01 -5.71
CA ASP A 3 12.96 -9.94 -5.99
C ASP A 3 12.56 -9.83 -7.46
N PHE A 4 11.85 -10.82 -7.99
CA PHE A 4 11.37 -10.83 -9.36
C PHE A 4 9.84 -10.80 -9.35
N MET A 5 9.26 -9.84 -10.05
CA MET A 5 7.79 -9.70 -10.12
C MET A 5 7.15 -10.87 -10.88
N GLU A 6 7.82 -11.34 -11.93
CA GLU A 6 7.31 -12.41 -12.80
C GLU A 6 8.23 -13.63 -12.72
N LYS A 7 8.19 -14.31 -11.56
CA LYS A 7 9.02 -15.51 -11.26
C LYS A 7 8.84 -16.65 -12.26
N GLY A 8 7.70 -16.67 -12.95
CA GLY A 8 7.36 -17.64 -13.99
C GLY A 8 8.24 -17.60 -15.24
N PHE A 9 9.17 -16.65 -15.38
CA PHE A 9 10.16 -16.67 -16.46
C PHE A 9 11.52 -17.22 -16.01
N LEU A 10 11.78 -17.32 -14.70
CA LEU A 10 13.07 -17.77 -14.17
C LEU A 10 13.35 -19.24 -14.46
N TRP A 11 12.32 -20.08 -14.66
CA TRP A 11 12.52 -21.49 -15.03
C TRP A 11 13.21 -21.64 -16.39
N LEU A 12 13.13 -20.63 -17.27
CA LEU A 12 13.84 -20.61 -18.56
C LEU A 12 15.37 -20.60 -18.39
N LEU A 13 15.89 -20.25 -17.20
CA LEU A 13 17.32 -20.38 -16.91
C LEU A 13 17.78 -21.85 -16.94
N VAL A 14 16.92 -22.81 -16.58
CA VAL A 14 17.27 -24.24 -16.55
C VAL A 14 17.69 -24.77 -17.93
N PRO A 15 16.86 -24.67 -18.98
CA PRO A 15 17.27 -25.13 -20.32
C PRO A 15 18.44 -24.32 -20.88
N VAL A 16 18.54 -23.03 -20.58
CA VAL A 16 19.67 -22.20 -21.04
C VAL A 16 20.97 -22.64 -20.36
N ILE A 17 20.97 -22.95 -19.06
CA ILE A 17 22.15 -23.49 -18.37
C ILE A 17 22.56 -24.84 -18.96
N LEU A 18 21.60 -25.73 -19.23
CA LEU A 18 21.86 -27.02 -19.86
C LEU A 18 22.49 -26.87 -21.26
N LEU A 19 21.97 -25.95 -22.09
CA LEU A 19 22.55 -25.63 -23.39
C LEU A 19 23.98 -25.09 -23.27
N GLY A 20 24.25 -24.25 -22.27
CA GLY A 20 25.60 -23.74 -21.97
C GLY A 20 26.58 -24.88 -21.62
N ILE A 21 26.15 -25.83 -20.78
CA ILE A 21 26.96 -26.99 -20.40
C ILE A 21 27.23 -27.90 -21.60
N TYR A 22 26.20 -28.17 -22.42
CA TYR A 22 26.33 -28.97 -23.64
C TYR A 22 27.32 -28.33 -24.63
N ALA A 23 27.18 -27.03 -24.85
CA ALA A 23 28.06 -26.27 -25.73
C ALA A 23 29.49 -26.15 -25.19
N TYR A 24 29.68 -26.11 -23.86
CA TYR A 24 31.01 -26.13 -23.25
C TYR A 24 31.72 -27.49 -23.41
N ARG A 25 30.95 -28.59 -23.36
CA ARG A 25 31.48 -29.95 -23.57
C ARG A 25 31.70 -30.29 -25.03
N SER A 26 30.88 -29.76 -25.93
CA SER A 26 31.09 -29.93 -27.37
C SER A 26 32.17 -28.97 -27.87
N LYS A 27 33.01 -29.40 -28.81
CA LYS A 27 34.02 -28.54 -29.44
C LYS A 27 33.35 -27.59 -30.45
N VAL A 28 32.50 -26.68 -29.97
CA VAL A 28 31.83 -25.67 -30.81
C VAL A 28 32.91 -24.86 -31.54
N LYS A 29 32.80 -24.81 -32.87
CA LYS A 29 33.81 -24.25 -33.77
C LYS A 29 34.07 -22.75 -33.50
N ASN A 30 33.00 -22.00 -33.20
CA ASN A 30 33.04 -20.56 -32.89
C ASN A 30 32.62 -20.30 -31.44
N ARG A 31 33.52 -20.55 -30.48
CA ARG A 31 33.22 -20.37 -29.05
C ARG A 31 32.85 -18.93 -28.69
N PHE A 32 33.44 -17.93 -29.35
CA PHE A 32 33.21 -16.52 -29.03
C PHE A 32 31.79 -16.05 -29.35
N GLU A 33 31.31 -16.31 -30.57
CA GLU A 33 29.94 -16.00 -31.01
C GLU A 33 28.90 -16.71 -30.13
N PHE A 34 29.16 -17.97 -29.77
CA PHE A 34 28.32 -18.73 -28.86
C PHE A 34 28.19 -18.06 -27.50
N TRP A 35 29.30 -17.67 -26.86
CA TRP A 35 29.27 -17.04 -25.54
C TRP A 35 28.58 -15.66 -25.56
N ILE A 36 28.73 -14.89 -26.64
CA ILE A 36 27.97 -13.63 -26.80
C ILE A 36 26.48 -13.91 -26.86
N ALA A 37 26.04 -14.82 -27.73
CA ALA A 37 24.62 -15.18 -27.85
C ALA A 37 24.07 -15.72 -26.51
N TYR A 38 24.87 -16.51 -25.81
CA TYR A 38 24.53 -17.06 -24.49
C TYR A 38 24.25 -15.97 -23.45
N ILE A 39 25.14 -14.98 -23.35
CA ILE A 39 24.99 -13.85 -22.43
C ILE A 39 23.76 -13.01 -22.77
N VAL A 40 23.52 -12.76 -24.07
CA VAL A 40 22.34 -12.01 -24.52
C VAL A 40 21.05 -12.71 -24.09
N VAL A 41 20.94 -14.01 -24.32
CA VAL A 41 19.75 -14.79 -23.91
C VAL A 41 19.59 -14.79 -22.40
N PHE A 42 20.69 -14.93 -21.65
CA PHE A 42 20.67 -14.86 -20.19
C PHE A 42 20.13 -13.53 -19.67
N LEU A 43 20.60 -12.40 -20.23
CA LEU A 43 20.12 -11.06 -19.86
C LEU A 43 18.65 -10.85 -20.21
N ILE A 44 18.18 -11.37 -21.35
CA ILE A 44 16.75 -11.31 -21.74
C ILE A 44 15.88 -12.03 -20.70
N ILE A 45 16.28 -13.23 -20.25
CA ILE A 45 15.53 -13.98 -19.25
C ILE A 45 15.47 -13.24 -17.92
N ILE A 46 16.58 -12.64 -17.48
CA ILE A 46 16.60 -11.80 -16.28
C ILE A 46 15.65 -10.60 -16.47
N SER A 47 15.69 -9.93 -17.61
CA SER A 47 14.81 -8.78 -17.91
C SER A 47 13.33 -9.17 -17.90
N LEU A 48 12.98 -10.34 -18.44
CA LEU A 48 11.61 -10.87 -18.43
C LEU A 48 11.10 -11.14 -17.01
N GLY A 49 11.98 -11.56 -16.11
CA GLY A 49 11.63 -11.74 -14.70
C GLY A 49 11.26 -10.43 -13.97
N LYS A 50 11.51 -9.26 -14.59
CA LYS A 50 11.30 -7.92 -14.01
C LYS A 50 11.93 -7.81 -12.60
N PRO A 51 13.27 -7.74 -12.51
CA PRO A 51 13.95 -7.61 -11.24
C PRO A 51 13.56 -6.28 -10.59
N VAL A 52 13.08 -6.35 -9.37
CA VAL A 52 12.70 -5.21 -8.55
C VAL A 52 13.54 -5.20 -7.29
N PHE A 53 14.06 -4.03 -6.96
CA PHE A 53 14.63 -3.81 -5.64
C PHE A 53 13.45 -3.71 -4.67
N LYS A 54 13.20 -4.77 -3.89
CA LYS A 54 12.36 -4.64 -2.69
C LYS A 54 13.13 -3.78 -1.70
N THR A 55 12.92 -2.47 -1.77
CA THR A 55 13.15 -1.56 -0.66
C THR A 55 12.27 -2.06 0.47
N GLY A 56 12.86 -2.37 1.62
CA GLY A 56 12.17 -2.87 2.81
C GLY A 56 11.31 -1.81 3.48
N GLU A 57 10.61 -0.99 2.70
CA GLU A 57 9.49 -0.24 3.22
C GLU A 57 8.44 -1.30 3.52
N LYS A 58 8.32 -1.65 4.81
CA LYS A 58 7.03 -2.05 5.34
C LYS A 58 6.07 -1.00 4.80
N THR A 59 5.32 -1.35 3.75
CA THR A 59 4.12 -0.64 3.42
C THR A 59 3.22 -0.91 4.61
N ILE A 60 3.36 -0.10 5.65
CA ILE A 60 2.23 0.25 6.47
C ILE A 60 1.29 0.82 5.43
N TYR A 61 0.39 -0.01 4.91
CA TYR A 61 -0.79 0.47 4.23
C TYR A 61 -1.50 1.29 5.30
N LYS A 62 -1.09 2.56 5.44
CA LYS A 62 -1.77 3.53 6.27
C LYS A 62 -3.05 3.78 5.49
N LYS A 63 -4.07 3.03 5.86
CA LYS A 63 -5.39 3.19 5.30
C LYS A 63 -5.86 4.55 5.80
N ASP A 64 -5.67 5.58 4.99
CA ASP A 64 -6.31 6.88 5.16
C ASP A 64 -7.82 6.62 5.23
N THR A 65 -8.33 6.44 6.45
CA THR A 65 -9.73 6.14 6.68
C THR A 65 -10.43 7.47 6.82
N GLU A 66 -11.29 7.77 5.84
CA GLU A 66 -12.13 8.96 5.88
C GLU A 66 -13.32 8.68 6.80
N ILE A 67 -13.42 9.45 7.88
CA ILE A 67 -14.44 9.29 8.92
C ILE A 67 -15.29 10.56 8.95
N VAL A 68 -16.61 10.39 8.86
CA VAL A 68 -17.57 11.49 9.03
C VAL A 68 -18.34 11.28 10.32
N ILE A 69 -18.28 12.26 11.22
CA ILE A 69 -19.03 12.27 12.48
C ILE A 69 -20.19 13.25 12.32
N LEU A 70 -21.41 12.78 12.54
CA LEU A 70 -22.61 13.62 12.59
C LEU A 70 -22.99 13.86 14.06
N LEU A 71 -23.14 15.13 14.45
CA LEU A 71 -23.50 15.54 15.80
C LEU A 71 -24.80 16.34 15.76
N ASP A 72 -25.81 15.90 16.52
CA ASP A 72 -27.06 16.63 16.66
C ASP A 72 -26.94 17.78 17.70
N HIS A 73 -27.44 18.96 17.32
CA HIS A 73 -27.52 20.19 18.11
C HIS A 73 -28.99 20.69 18.19
N SER A 74 -29.95 19.78 18.20
CA SER A 74 -31.35 20.10 18.47
C SER A 74 -31.59 20.39 19.96
N LEU A 75 -32.72 21.03 20.28
CA LEU A 75 -33.15 21.27 21.68
C LEU A 75 -33.21 19.99 22.52
N SER A 76 -33.42 18.82 21.89
CA SER A 76 -33.42 17.53 22.57
C SER A 76 -32.05 17.13 23.15
N MET A 77 -30.97 17.79 22.69
CA MET A 77 -29.59 17.58 23.14
C MET A 77 -29.18 18.51 24.29
N GLU A 78 -29.97 19.52 24.64
CA GLU A 78 -29.74 20.36 25.83
C GLU A 78 -30.22 19.70 27.14
N VAL A 79 -30.94 18.57 27.03
CA VAL A 79 -31.43 17.81 28.19
C VAL A 79 -30.26 17.32 29.06
N SER A 80 -30.42 17.40 30.38
CA SER A 80 -29.41 17.09 31.40
C SER A 80 -29.59 15.72 32.05
N ASP A 81 -30.20 14.76 31.35
CA ASP A 81 -30.25 13.35 31.79
C ASP A 81 -28.85 12.71 31.82
N LEU A 82 -27.95 13.22 30.98
CA LEU A 82 -26.50 13.02 31.06
C LEU A 82 -25.83 14.32 31.47
N LYS A 83 -25.08 14.30 32.59
CA LYS A 83 -24.39 15.50 33.09
C LYS A 83 -23.21 15.88 32.19
N PRO A 84 -23.01 17.18 31.88
CA PRO A 84 -23.87 18.31 32.23
C PRO A 84 -25.09 18.46 31.31
N THR A 85 -24.94 18.22 30.00
CA THR A 85 -26.03 18.03 29.03
C THR A 85 -25.62 16.95 28.03
N ARG A 86 -26.58 16.34 27.31
CA ARG A 86 -26.28 15.36 26.25
C ARG A 86 -25.30 15.91 25.23
N LEU A 87 -25.48 17.17 24.81
CA LEU A 87 -24.60 17.85 23.86
C LEU A 87 -23.16 17.94 24.36
N ILE A 88 -22.96 18.46 25.57
CA ILE A 88 -21.61 18.60 26.15
C ILE A 88 -20.98 17.22 26.36
N PHE A 89 -21.77 16.23 26.76
CA PHE A 89 -21.33 14.85 26.89
C PHE A 89 -20.88 14.26 25.55
N ALA A 90 -21.64 14.48 24.47
CA ALA A 90 -21.31 14.05 23.12
C ALA A 90 -20.05 14.75 22.60
N LEU A 91 -19.93 16.06 22.76
CA LEU A 91 -18.73 16.84 22.41
C LEU A 91 -17.48 16.32 23.13
N ARG A 92 -17.58 15.98 24.42
CA ARG A 92 -16.48 15.38 25.18
C ARG A 92 -16.08 14.01 24.62
N LYS A 93 -17.03 13.19 24.18
CA LYS A 93 -16.76 11.89 23.54
C LYS A 93 -16.10 12.07 22.18
N VAL A 94 -16.62 12.97 21.34
CA VAL A 94 -16.04 13.29 20.03
C VAL A 94 -14.61 13.79 20.20
N LYS A 95 -14.34 14.70 21.14
CA LYS A 95 -12.97 15.17 21.43
C LYS A 95 -12.02 14.03 21.84
N LYS A 96 -12.50 13.05 22.61
CA LYS A 96 -11.70 11.87 22.97
C LYS A 96 -11.49 10.93 21.79
N LEU A 97 -12.47 10.81 20.89
CA LEU A 97 -12.39 10.02 19.68
C LEU A 97 -11.37 10.63 18.69
N LEU A 98 -11.43 11.95 18.48
CA LEU A 98 -10.48 12.66 17.61
C LEU A 98 -9.02 12.45 18.04
N LYS A 99 -8.72 12.44 19.35
CA LYS A 99 -7.38 12.11 19.87
C LYS A 99 -6.89 10.69 19.55
N LYS A 100 -7.79 9.77 19.22
CA LYS A 100 -7.42 8.40 18.79
C LYS A 100 -7.32 8.29 17.27
N LEU A 101 -7.81 9.29 16.55
CA LEU A 101 -7.89 9.38 15.10
C LEU A 101 -6.94 10.47 14.57
N GLU A 102 -5.88 10.79 15.30
CA GLU A 102 -4.91 11.86 14.94
C GLU A 102 -4.26 11.64 13.57
N ASP A 103 -4.24 10.40 13.10
CA ASP A 103 -3.67 9.99 11.82
C ASP A 103 -4.71 9.81 10.70
N GLU A 104 -5.99 10.09 10.97
CA GLU A 104 -7.13 9.84 10.07
C GLU A 104 -7.79 11.15 9.60
N LYS A 105 -8.43 11.13 8.44
CA LYS A 105 -9.17 12.29 7.92
C LYS A 105 -10.57 12.31 8.52
N VAL A 106 -10.84 13.27 9.42
CA VAL A 106 -12.13 13.38 10.11
C VAL A 106 -12.88 14.64 9.72
N GLY A 107 -14.09 14.47 9.18
CA GLY A 107 -15.07 15.54 8.99
C GLY A 107 -16.11 15.52 10.12
N LEU A 108 -16.49 16.70 10.63
CA LEU A 108 -17.56 16.85 11.62
C LEU A 108 -18.72 17.60 10.99
N ILE A 109 -19.91 17.04 11.01
CA ILE A 109 -21.14 17.70 10.56
C ILE A 109 -21.99 17.94 11.80
N ILE A 110 -22.33 19.19 12.07
CA ILE A 110 -23.28 19.55 13.11
C ILE A 110 -24.65 19.71 12.46
N PHE A 111 -25.66 19.05 13.01
CA PHE A 111 -27.01 19.04 12.47
C PHE A 111 -28.01 19.56 13.50
N ALA A 112 -28.80 20.57 13.11
CA ALA A 112 -29.99 20.99 13.83
C ALA A 112 -31.14 21.09 12.82
N GLU A 113 -31.67 22.29 12.56
CA GLU A 113 -32.62 22.51 11.44
C GLU A 113 -31.93 22.47 10.07
N LYS A 114 -30.66 22.86 10.02
CA LYS A 114 -29.80 22.82 8.84
C LYS A 114 -28.47 22.14 9.18
N PRO A 115 -27.87 21.40 8.24
CA PRO A 115 -26.52 20.86 8.43
C PRO A 115 -25.48 21.97 8.27
N GLU A 116 -24.49 21.98 9.16
CA GLU A 116 -23.29 22.79 9.07
C GLU A 116 -22.08 21.85 9.05
N VAL A 117 -21.25 21.97 8.01
CA VAL A 117 -20.07 21.11 7.83
C VAL A 117 -18.84 21.83 8.38
N ILE A 118 -18.21 21.22 9.37
CA ILE A 118 -16.97 21.68 9.97
C ILE A 118 -15.86 20.70 9.62
N PHE A 119 -14.94 21.15 8.77
CA PHE A 119 -13.73 20.39 8.46
C PHE A 119 -12.71 20.60 9.58
N TYR A 120 -12.21 19.51 10.16
CA TYR A 120 -11.05 19.58 11.04
C TYR A 120 -9.80 19.65 10.13
N PRO A 121 -8.98 20.72 10.20
CA PRO A 121 -7.82 20.85 9.34
C PRO A 121 -6.79 19.77 9.66
N PHE A 122 -6.24 19.22 8.59
CA PHE A 122 -5.23 18.17 8.55
C PHE A 122 -4.01 18.47 9.42
#